data_AF-A0A3D3LP87-F1
#
_entry.id   AF-A0A3D3LP87-F1
#
_cell.length_a   1.000
_cell.length_b   1.000
_cell.length_c   1.000
_cell.angle_alpha   90.00
_cell.angle_beta   90.00
_cell.angle_gamma   90.00
#
_symmetry.space_group_name_H-M   'P 1'
#
loop_
_entity.id
_entity.type
_entity.pdbx_description
1 polymer ?
#
loop_
_entity_poly.entity_id
_entity_poly.type
_entity_poly.pdbx_seq_one_letter_code
_entity_poly.pdbx_strand_id
1 'polypeptide(L)'
;MKLHKLLLVLFAFSLTLAGNSVVAQDDGMEEMTMEQWQQEMDELTVRKNDLMNQLNGLNRDIDALKKQNTDKDAELTKAENDLYGAVGTTKSGVADFRGKFEAAEKRVNGLNCATAKQDDIDAVNKDLAAITASKIRCLPEFWSRWEAMKKKMDGCKPAAPSCYTVVKGDCLYKIAGMKNIYGNSRLWPAIWEANKTKVADMKMPPANKRTPNKVTNPNLIYPGQCLNIPNLTDAQKKDILSKKWNTGKWRRKTTMKKTTETGTTKTDEKKDTKSTDKK
;
A
#
# COMPACT_ATOMS: atom_id res chain seq x y z
N MET A 1 50.53 4.38 -1.97
CA MET A 1 51.95 4.35 -2.38
C MET A 1 52.81 5.29 -1.52
N LYS A 2 52.99 4.99 -0.22
CA LYS A 2 53.73 5.91 0.68
C LYS A 2 54.68 5.22 1.69
N LEU A 3 54.49 3.95 2.00
CA LEU A 3 55.28 3.26 3.03
C LEU A 3 56.55 2.55 2.48
N HIS A 4 56.46 1.96 1.29
CA HIS A 4 57.59 1.34 0.59
C HIS A 4 58.60 2.37 0.08
N LYS A 5 58.12 3.57 -0.29
CA LYS A 5 58.97 4.72 -0.62
C LYS A 5 59.70 5.27 0.61
N LEU A 6 59.07 5.23 1.78
CA LEU A 6 59.68 5.64 3.06
C LEU A 6 60.76 4.64 3.51
N LEU A 7 60.50 3.33 3.38
CA LEU A 7 61.46 2.28 3.72
C LEU A 7 62.68 2.25 2.80
N LEU A 8 62.50 2.49 1.49
CA LEU A 8 63.62 2.61 0.55
C LEU A 8 64.48 3.84 0.83
N VAL A 9 63.89 4.94 1.29
CA VAL A 9 64.64 6.15 1.69
C VAL A 9 65.40 5.90 2.99
N LEU A 10 64.82 5.21 3.97
CA LEU A 10 65.51 4.85 5.22
C LEU A 10 66.64 3.82 5.01
N PHE A 11 66.46 2.86 4.12
CA PHE A 11 67.49 1.87 3.79
C PHE A 11 68.63 2.48 2.95
N ALA A 12 68.32 3.42 2.05
CA ALA A 12 69.33 4.19 1.31
C ALA A 12 70.14 5.11 2.25
N PHE A 13 69.50 5.67 3.27
CA PHE A 13 70.17 6.52 4.27
C PHE A 13 71.09 5.72 5.21
N SER A 14 70.76 4.45 5.50
CA SER A 14 71.64 3.60 6.32
C SER A 14 72.84 3.06 5.56
N LEU A 15 72.76 2.91 4.23
CA LEU A 15 73.87 2.41 3.40
C LEU A 15 74.91 3.50 3.06
N THR A 16 74.53 4.78 3.09
CA THR A 16 75.46 5.91 2.90
C THR A 16 76.32 6.21 4.13
N LEU A 17 75.95 5.70 5.31
CA LEU A 17 76.69 5.90 6.58
C LEU A 17 77.81 4.87 6.79
N ALA A 18 77.93 3.83 5.96
CA ALA A 18 78.95 2.78 6.09
C ALA A 18 80.11 2.90 5.09
N GLY A 19 80.16 3.98 4.30
CA GLY A 19 81.00 4.05 3.09
C GLY A 19 82.31 4.84 3.17
N ASN A 20 82.51 5.77 4.10
CA ASN A 20 83.72 6.60 4.11
C ASN A 20 84.28 6.77 5.53
N SER A 21 85.48 6.22 5.72
CA SER A 21 86.37 6.46 6.83
C SER A 21 86.70 7.96 6.97
N VAL A 22 86.70 8.42 8.22
CA VAL A 22 87.58 9.48 8.77
C VAL A 22 87.81 10.70 7.86
N VAL A 23 86.89 11.65 7.92
CA VAL A 23 87.24 13.08 7.89
C VAL A 23 86.37 13.74 8.95
N ALA A 24 87.00 14.11 10.07
CA ALA A 24 86.45 15.06 11.01
C ALA A 24 86.36 16.41 10.26
N GLN A 25 85.18 16.71 9.71
CA GLN A 25 84.85 18.06 9.28
C GLN A 25 84.44 18.84 10.52
N ASP A 26 85.47 19.42 11.12
CA ASP A 26 85.48 20.65 11.89
C ASP A 26 84.83 21.78 11.07
N ASP A 27 83.49 21.77 11.00
CA ASP A 27 82.67 22.85 10.45
C ASP A 27 81.83 23.42 11.61
N GLY A 28 82.42 24.34 12.38
CA GLY A 28 81.71 25.46 13.01
C GLY A 28 80.45 25.17 13.83
N MET A 29 80.40 24.07 14.58
CA MET A 29 79.42 23.92 15.67
C MET A 29 80.00 24.68 16.86
N GLU A 30 79.62 25.96 17.02
CA GLU A 30 79.94 26.72 18.24
C GLU A 30 79.64 25.83 19.45
N GLU A 31 80.67 25.45 20.21
CA GLU A 31 80.51 24.67 21.43
C GLU A 31 79.61 25.49 22.36
N MET A 32 78.35 25.07 22.47
CA MET A 32 77.36 25.68 23.34
C MET A 32 77.95 25.78 24.73
N THR A 33 78.08 27.00 25.25
CA THR A 33 78.72 27.22 26.56
C THR A 33 77.97 26.42 27.63
N MET A 34 78.67 25.99 28.70
CA MET A 34 78.06 25.22 29.79
C MET A 34 76.78 25.87 30.35
N GLU A 35 76.74 27.21 30.37
CA GLU A 35 75.56 27.98 30.77
C GLU A 35 74.40 27.86 29.78
N GLN A 36 74.66 27.96 28.48
CA GLN A 36 73.63 27.76 27.43
C GLN A 36 73.09 26.33 27.45
N TRP A 37 73.94 25.32 27.68
CA TRP A 37 73.51 23.93 27.81
C TRP A 37 72.61 23.72 29.02
N GLN A 38 72.97 24.30 30.17
CA GLN A 38 72.14 24.23 31.38
C GLN A 38 70.78 24.89 31.15
N GLN A 39 70.74 26.03 30.47
CA GLN A 39 69.48 26.71 30.09
C GLN A 39 68.60 25.85 29.17
N GLU A 40 69.19 25.20 28.16
CA GLU A 40 68.44 24.31 27.26
C GLU A 40 67.90 23.08 28.00
N MET A 41 68.69 22.49 28.91
CA MET A 41 68.24 21.37 29.74
C MET A 41 67.10 21.76 30.69
N ASP A 42 67.16 22.94 31.28
CA ASP A 42 66.09 23.48 32.13
C ASP A 42 64.82 23.73 31.30
N GLU A 43 64.93 24.33 30.12
CA GLU A 43 63.81 24.55 29.20
C GLU A 43 63.15 23.23 28.77
N LEU A 44 63.95 22.26 28.32
CA LEU A 44 63.47 20.94 27.92
C LEU A 44 62.79 20.21 29.08
N THR A 45 63.30 20.38 30.30
CA THR A 45 62.69 19.82 31.52
C THR A 45 61.32 20.45 31.78
N VAL A 46 61.21 21.78 31.69
CA VAL A 46 59.93 22.49 31.82
C VAL A 46 58.95 22.02 30.76
N ARG A 47 59.37 21.94 29.49
CA ARG A 47 58.51 21.50 28.38
C ARG A 47 58.05 20.06 28.54
N LYS A 48 58.92 19.16 29.01
CA LYS A 48 58.55 17.78 29.34
C LYS A 48 57.48 17.74 30.43
N ASN A 49 57.66 18.51 31.50
CA ASN A 49 56.69 18.57 32.60
C ASN A 49 55.35 19.15 32.14
N ASP A 50 55.37 20.18 31.30
CA ASP A 50 54.17 20.76 30.70
C ASP A 50 53.41 19.75 29.82
N LEU A 51 54.10 19.09 28.87
CA LEU A 51 53.49 18.04 28.03
C LEU A 51 52.94 16.87 28.86
N MET A 52 53.63 16.49 29.94
CA MET A 52 53.15 15.44 30.85
C MET A 52 51.89 15.88 31.60
N ASN A 53 51.81 17.14 32.03
CA ASN A 53 50.61 17.72 32.63
C ASN A 53 49.45 17.80 31.63
N GLN A 54 49.71 18.21 30.38
CA GLN A 54 48.72 18.22 29.31
C GLN A 54 48.20 16.80 29.02
N LEU A 55 49.09 15.80 28.91
CA LEU A 55 48.72 14.41 28.71
C LEU A 55 47.82 13.89 29.84
N ASN A 56 48.17 14.19 31.08
CA ASN A 56 47.37 13.83 32.24
C ASN A 56 46.00 14.53 32.24
N GLY A 57 45.93 15.79 31.81
CA GLY A 57 44.68 16.52 31.61
C GLY A 57 43.79 15.85 30.55
N LEU A 58 44.34 15.60 29.37
CA LEU A 58 43.62 14.93 28.27
C LEU A 58 43.14 13.53 28.66
N ASN A 59 43.92 12.77 29.42
CA ASN A 59 43.48 11.46 29.92
C ASN A 59 42.28 11.57 30.87
N ARG A 60 42.27 12.56 31.77
CA ARG A 60 41.11 12.81 32.64
C ARG A 60 39.88 13.21 31.83
N ASP A 61 40.05 14.04 30.82
CA ASP A 61 38.95 14.45 29.92
C ASP A 61 38.40 13.25 29.15
N ILE A 62 39.26 12.36 28.66
CA ILE A 62 38.85 11.11 28.00
C ILE A 62 38.02 10.24 28.94
N ASP A 63 38.46 10.05 30.18
CA ASP A 63 37.75 9.23 31.15
C ASP A 63 36.42 9.87 31.57
N ALA A 64 36.40 11.19 31.73
CA ALA A 64 35.18 11.95 31.99
C ALA A 64 34.17 11.83 30.83
N LEU A 65 34.63 11.97 29.58
CA LEU A 65 33.79 11.83 28.39
C LEU A 65 33.26 10.40 28.22
N LYS A 66 34.08 9.39 28.48
CA LYS A 66 33.65 7.98 28.47
C LYS A 66 32.53 7.76 29.49
N LYS A 67 32.71 8.25 30.71
CA LYS A 67 31.68 8.16 31.76
C LYS A 67 30.40 8.91 31.37
N GLN A 68 30.54 10.12 30.83
CA GLN A 68 29.38 10.89 30.37
C GLN A 68 28.62 10.16 29.26
N ASN A 69 29.31 9.45 28.37
CA ASN A 69 28.67 8.67 27.33
C ASN A 69 27.88 7.48 27.92
N THR A 70 28.48 6.75 28.88
CA THR A 70 27.77 5.64 29.55
C THR A 70 26.56 6.12 30.35
N ASP A 71 26.66 7.28 31.02
CA ASP A 71 25.55 7.86 31.79
C ASP A 71 24.41 8.29 30.86
N LYS A 72 24.72 8.96 29.74
CA LYS A 72 23.73 9.33 28.73
C LYS A 72 23.09 8.12 28.05
N ASP A 73 23.84 7.06 27.78
CA ASP A 73 23.29 5.82 27.22
C ASP A 73 22.29 5.14 28.19
N ALA A 74 22.58 5.19 29.49
CA ALA A 74 21.68 4.70 30.52
C ALA A 74 20.42 5.57 30.65
N GLU A 75 20.57 6.90 30.63
CA GLU A 75 19.45 7.85 30.64
C GLU A 75 18.55 7.69 29.41
N LEU A 76 19.14 7.52 28.22
CA LEU A 76 18.41 7.29 26.98
C LEU A 76 17.62 5.98 27.04
N THR A 77 18.26 4.90 27.51
CA THR A 77 17.59 3.61 27.68
C THR A 77 16.41 3.70 28.65
N LYS A 78 16.57 4.46 29.74
CA LYS A 78 15.48 4.70 30.70
C LYS A 78 14.35 5.49 30.07
N ALA A 79 14.66 6.59 29.36
CA ALA A 79 13.65 7.40 28.68
C ALA A 79 12.88 6.61 27.61
N GLU A 80 13.55 5.75 26.84
CA GLU A 80 12.90 4.83 25.90
C GLU A 80 11.92 3.88 26.61
N ASN A 81 12.35 3.27 27.71
CA ASN A 81 11.52 2.34 28.47
C ASN A 81 10.32 3.04 29.12
N ASP A 82 10.50 4.24 29.67
CA ASP A 82 9.43 5.05 30.25
C ASP A 82 8.40 5.46 29.17
N LEU A 83 8.86 5.85 27.98
CA LEU A 83 8.00 6.17 26.83
C LEU A 83 7.18 4.96 26.36
N TYR A 84 7.83 3.81 26.18
CA TYR A 84 7.13 2.58 25.79
C TYR A 84 6.20 2.08 26.89
N GLY A 85 6.60 2.22 28.15
CA GLY A 85 5.77 1.95 29.32
C GLY A 85 4.50 2.81 29.34
N ALA A 86 4.58 4.09 28.95
CA ALA A 86 3.42 4.99 28.89
C ALA A 86 2.34 4.53 27.88
N VAL A 87 2.74 3.85 26.79
CA VAL A 87 1.79 3.24 25.84
C VAL A 87 1.47 1.78 26.17
N GLY A 88 1.95 1.27 27.30
CA GLY A 88 1.68 -0.08 27.81
C GLY A 88 2.39 -1.19 27.04
N THR A 89 3.59 -0.92 26.51
CA THR A 89 4.34 -1.88 25.70
C THR A 89 5.82 -1.90 26.09
N THR A 90 6.55 -2.85 25.51
CA THR A 90 8.01 -2.95 25.62
C THR A 90 8.68 -2.62 24.29
N LYS A 91 10.01 -2.46 24.30
CA LYS A 91 10.81 -2.28 23.09
C LYS A 91 10.53 -3.34 22.01
N SER A 92 10.31 -4.59 22.41
CA SER A 92 9.93 -5.68 21.50
C SER A 92 8.55 -5.45 20.90
N GLY A 93 7.56 -5.06 21.70
CA GLY A 93 6.21 -4.80 21.21
C GLY A 93 6.15 -3.63 20.23
N VAL A 94 6.98 -2.59 20.42
CA VAL A 94 7.15 -1.52 19.44
C VAL A 94 7.80 -2.02 18.15
N ALA A 95 8.82 -2.88 18.24
CA ALA A 95 9.47 -3.45 17.06
C ALA A 95 8.48 -4.28 16.20
N ASP A 96 7.65 -5.11 16.84
CA ASP A 96 6.61 -5.88 16.17
C ASP A 96 5.55 -4.98 15.53
N PHE A 97 5.14 -3.92 16.26
CA PHE A 97 4.21 -2.92 15.74
C PHE A 97 4.79 -2.17 14.54
N ARG A 98 6.08 -1.79 14.59
CA ARG A 98 6.79 -1.13 13.49
C ARG A 98 6.73 -1.96 12.21
N GLY A 99 6.97 -3.28 12.30
CA GLY A 99 6.86 -4.18 11.15
C GLY A 99 5.45 -4.22 10.55
N LYS A 100 4.41 -4.29 11.39
CA LYS A 100 3.00 -4.25 10.93
C LYS A 100 2.65 -2.89 10.32
N PHE A 101 3.13 -1.81 10.92
CA PHE A 101 2.91 -0.44 10.47
C PHE A 101 3.52 -0.21 9.08
N GLU A 102 4.78 -0.60 8.88
CA GLU A 102 5.46 -0.49 7.60
C GLU A 102 4.80 -1.35 6.51
N ALA A 103 4.35 -2.55 6.85
CA ALA A 103 3.61 -3.40 5.91
C ALA A 103 2.29 -2.75 5.48
N ALA A 104 1.55 -2.15 6.41
CA ALA A 104 0.33 -1.42 6.10
C ALA A 104 0.61 -0.15 5.28
N GLU A 105 1.64 0.61 5.65
CA GLU A 105 2.04 1.82 4.93
C GLU A 105 2.45 1.52 3.48
N LYS A 106 3.19 0.43 3.25
CA LYS A 106 3.50 -0.05 1.90
C LYS A 106 2.23 -0.35 1.10
N ARG A 107 1.22 -1.00 1.71
CA ARG A 107 -0.06 -1.28 1.05
C ARG A 107 -0.84 0.00 0.75
N VAL A 108 -0.94 0.92 1.71
CA VAL A 108 -1.58 2.24 1.52
C VAL A 108 -0.90 3.00 0.39
N ASN A 109 0.43 3.07 0.38
CA ASN A 109 1.19 3.81 -0.62
C ASN A 109 1.11 3.17 -2.00
N GLY A 110 1.14 1.84 -2.09
CA GLY A 110 0.98 1.10 -3.35
C GLY A 110 -0.44 1.12 -3.91
N LEU A 111 -1.45 1.41 -3.08
CA LEU A 111 -2.84 1.49 -3.53
C LEU A 111 -3.07 2.73 -4.41
N ASN A 112 -3.52 2.52 -5.64
CA ASN A 112 -4.05 3.57 -6.50
C ASN A 112 -5.57 3.67 -6.33
N CYS A 113 -6.02 4.64 -5.55
CA CYS A 113 -7.44 4.86 -5.25
C CYS A 113 -8.32 5.09 -6.48
N ALA A 114 -7.77 5.57 -7.60
CA ALA A 114 -8.57 5.78 -8.81
C ALA A 114 -9.01 4.47 -9.48
N THR A 115 -8.23 3.39 -9.29
CA THR A 115 -8.44 2.09 -9.96
C THR A 115 -8.60 0.93 -8.99
N ALA A 116 -8.47 1.19 -7.68
CA ALA A 116 -8.54 0.17 -6.64
C ALA A 116 -9.92 -0.49 -6.62
N LYS A 117 -9.93 -1.81 -6.45
CA LYS A 117 -11.16 -2.57 -6.21
C LYS A 117 -11.59 -2.35 -4.76
N GLN A 118 -12.88 -2.54 -4.49
CA GLN A 118 -13.43 -2.44 -3.14
C GLN A 118 -12.72 -3.41 -2.18
N ASP A 119 -12.43 -4.64 -2.61
CA ASP A 119 -11.72 -5.63 -1.79
C ASP A 119 -10.35 -5.13 -1.31
N ASP A 120 -9.60 -4.42 -2.17
CA ASP A 120 -8.28 -3.89 -1.84
C ASP A 120 -8.39 -2.73 -0.84
N ILE A 121 -9.39 -1.86 -1.03
CA ILE A 121 -9.70 -0.74 -0.12
C ILE A 121 -10.10 -1.29 1.25
N ASP A 122 -10.95 -2.32 1.29
CA ASP A 122 -11.42 -2.96 2.52
C ASP A 122 -10.27 -3.65 3.28
N ALA A 123 -9.36 -4.30 2.57
CA ALA A 123 -8.17 -4.91 3.16
C ALA A 123 -7.27 -3.85 3.83
N VAL A 124 -7.01 -2.74 3.16
CA VAL A 124 -6.21 -1.63 3.72
C VAL A 124 -6.92 -0.97 4.90
N ASN A 125 -8.23 -0.76 4.82
CA ASN A 125 -9.02 -0.22 5.94
C ASN A 125 -9.00 -1.15 7.16
N LYS A 126 -9.00 -2.46 6.96
CA LYS A 126 -8.85 -3.44 8.04
C LYS A 126 -7.48 -3.31 8.72
N ASP A 127 -6.41 -3.13 7.95
CA ASP A 127 -5.07 -2.91 8.50
C ASP A 127 -4.98 -1.61 9.30
N LEU A 128 -5.54 -0.52 8.76
CA LEU A 128 -5.60 0.76 9.48
C LEU A 128 -6.44 0.68 10.75
N ALA A 129 -7.53 -0.09 10.75
CA ALA A 129 -8.31 -0.34 11.96
C ALA A 129 -7.50 -1.09 13.03
N ALA A 130 -6.72 -2.10 12.63
CA ALA A 130 -5.83 -2.84 13.53
C ALA A 130 -4.73 -1.93 14.12
N ILE A 131 -4.14 -1.06 13.30
CA ILE A 131 -3.17 -0.05 13.74
C ILE A 131 -3.83 0.95 14.69
N THR A 132 -5.04 1.40 14.38
CA THR A 132 -5.78 2.39 15.17
C THR A 132 -6.17 1.88 16.55
N ALA A 133 -6.43 0.57 16.68
CA ALA A 133 -6.73 -0.08 17.96
C ALA A 133 -5.55 -0.08 18.94
N SER A 134 -4.31 0.02 18.45
CA SER A 134 -3.11 -0.01 19.29
C SER A 134 -2.76 1.40 19.79
N LYS A 135 -2.53 1.56 21.10
CA LYS A 135 -2.06 2.82 21.70
C LYS A 135 -0.66 3.24 21.19
N ILE A 136 0.14 2.26 20.77
CA ILE A 136 1.49 2.45 20.19
C ILE A 136 1.48 3.44 19.01
N ARG A 137 0.36 3.54 18.28
CA ARG A 137 0.16 4.53 17.22
C ARG A 137 0.41 5.98 17.64
N CYS A 138 0.21 6.31 18.91
CA CYS A 138 0.39 7.66 19.45
C CYS A 138 1.86 8.04 19.68
N LEU A 139 2.81 7.10 19.50
CA LEU A 139 4.22 7.43 19.62
C LEU A 139 4.65 8.43 18.53
N PRO A 140 5.57 9.36 18.84
CA PRO A 140 6.02 10.39 17.90
C PRO A 140 6.51 9.85 16.56
N GLU A 141 7.13 8.66 16.54
CA GLU A 141 7.64 8.02 15.33
C GLU A 141 6.55 7.56 14.34
N PHE A 142 5.31 7.35 14.81
CA PHE A 142 4.21 6.82 13.99
C PHE A 142 3.12 7.84 13.69
N TRP A 143 2.92 8.83 14.57
CA TRP A 143 1.76 9.71 14.53
C TRP A 143 1.58 10.40 13.16
N SER A 144 2.62 11.07 12.67
CA SER A 144 2.58 11.82 11.41
C SER A 144 2.37 10.93 10.18
N ARG A 145 3.03 9.77 10.14
CA ARG A 145 2.90 8.78 9.07
C ARG A 145 1.51 8.16 9.04
N TRP A 146 0.95 7.86 10.22
CA TRP A 146 -0.41 7.34 10.33
C TRP A 146 -1.44 8.34 9.84
N GLU A 147 -1.30 9.61 10.21
CA GLU A 147 -2.20 10.67 9.77
C GLU A 147 -2.19 10.80 8.23
N ALA A 148 -1.01 10.75 7.60
CA ALA A 148 -0.88 10.73 6.16
C ALA A 148 -1.57 9.53 5.51
N MET A 149 -1.40 8.32 6.07
CA MET A 149 -2.08 7.11 5.59
C MET A 149 -3.61 7.26 5.68
N LYS A 150 -4.11 7.74 6.82
CA LYS A 150 -5.54 7.94 7.04
C LYS A 150 -6.12 8.94 6.04
N LYS A 151 -5.45 10.08 5.85
CA LYS A 151 -5.88 11.11 4.90
C LYS A 151 -5.96 10.58 3.46
N LYS A 152 -5.01 9.72 3.06
CA LYS A 152 -5.05 9.06 1.74
C LYS A 152 -6.28 8.15 1.63
N MET A 153 -6.60 7.39 2.67
CA MET A 153 -7.74 6.48 2.68
C MET A 153 -9.10 7.19 2.78
N ASP A 154 -9.19 8.32 3.47
CA ASP A 154 -10.42 9.14 3.51
C ASP A 154 -10.80 9.67 2.12
N GLY A 155 -9.79 9.97 1.28
CA GLY A 155 -9.97 10.33 -0.13
C GLY A 155 -10.18 9.13 -1.07
N CYS A 156 -9.95 7.91 -0.58
CA CYS A 156 -9.97 6.68 -1.36
C CYS A 156 -11.40 6.14 -1.43
N LYS A 157 -12.18 6.65 -2.39
CA LYS A 157 -13.49 6.07 -2.72
C LYS A 157 -13.32 4.95 -3.73
N PRO A 158 -14.14 3.89 -3.66
CA PRO A 158 -14.15 2.88 -4.71
C PRO A 158 -14.40 3.55 -6.06
N ALA A 159 -13.68 3.10 -7.08
CA ALA A 159 -13.91 3.55 -8.45
C ALA A 159 -15.40 3.51 -8.75
N ALA A 160 -15.95 4.63 -9.23
CA ALA A 160 -17.37 4.76 -9.51
C ALA A 160 -17.83 3.58 -10.39
N PRO A 161 -19.01 3.02 -10.12
CA PRO A 161 -19.51 1.86 -10.84
C PRO A 161 -19.46 2.11 -12.35
N SER A 162 -18.81 1.19 -13.08
CA SER A 162 -18.60 1.35 -14.50
C SER A 162 -19.96 1.27 -15.21
N CYS A 163 -20.31 2.33 -15.90
CA CYS A 163 -21.47 2.37 -16.77
C CYS A 163 -21.25 1.39 -17.93
N TYR A 164 -21.99 0.27 -17.94
CA TYR A 164 -22.00 -0.64 -19.08
C TYR A 164 -23.12 -0.25 -20.05
N THR A 165 -22.77 0.07 -21.29
CA THR A 165 -23.77 0.35 -22.33
C THR A 165 -24.31 -0.97 -22.88
N VAL A 166 -25.59 -1.24 -22.66
CA VAL A 166 -26.27 -2.44 -23.16
C VAL A 166 -26.28 -2.44 -24.68
N VAL A 167 -25.95 -3.59 -25.27
CA VAL A 167 -26.00 -3.82 -26.73
C VAL A 167 -27.17 -4.75 -27.06
N LYS A 168 -27.63 -4.72 -28.32
CA LYS A 168 -28.70 -5.61 -28.79
C LYS A 168 -28.31 -7.08 -28.59
N GLY A 169 -29.13 -7.82 -27.85
CA GLY A 169 -28.93 -9.25 -27.55
C GLY A 169 -28.32 -9.55 -26.17
N ASP A 170 -27.99 -8.50 -25.41
CA ASP A 170 -27.58 -8.63 -24.02
C ASP A 170 -28.75 -8.97 -23.10
N CYS A 171 -28.41 -9.65 -22.00
CA CYS A 171 -29.27 -9.81 -20.85
C CYS A 171 -28.40 -9.72 -19.59
N LEU A 172 -29.01 -9.43 -18.43
CA LEU A 172 -28.25 -9.29 -17.17
C LEU A 172 -27.36 -10.51 -16.87
N TYR A 173 -27.83 -11.72 -17.24
CA TYR A 173 -27.09 -12.97 -17.10
C TYR A 173 -25.80 -13.00 -17.96
N LYS A 174 -25.88 -12.56 -19.21
CA LYS A 174 -24.71 -12.50 -20.12
C LYS A 174 -23.72 -11.42 -19.66
N ILE A 175 -24.24 -10.25 -19.30
CA ILE A 175 -23.42 -9.12 -18.81
C ILE A 175 -22.64 -9.54 -17.56
N ALA A 176 -23.30 -10.16 -16.57
CA ALA A 176 -22.60 -10.67 -15.37
C ALA A 176 -21.57 -11.77 -15.70
N GLY A 177 -21.82 -12.56 -16.75
CA GLY A 177 -20.91 -13.62 -17.21
C GLY A 177 -19.65 -13.12 -17.92
N MET A 178 -19.58 -11.86 -18.33
CA MET A 178 -18.41 -11.33 -19.03
C MET A 178 -17.21 -11.28 -18.09
N LYS A 179 -16.03 -11.71 -18.57
CA LYS A 179 -14.78 -11.76 -17.77
C LYS A 179 -14.34 -10.39 -17.25
N ASN A 180 -14.69 -9.32 -17.96
CA ASN A 180 -14.41 -7.94 -17.61
C ASN A 180 -15.42 -7.33 -16.60
N ILE A 181 -16.51 -8.05 -16.27
CA ILE A 181 -17.52 -7.60 -15.30
C ILE A 181 -17.41 -8.44 -14.03
N TYR A 182 -17.94 -9.66 -14.03
CA TYR A 182 -17.82 -10.57 -12.87
C TYR A 182 -17.27 -11.95 -13.22
N GLY A 183 -17.26 -12.34 -14.50
CA GLY A 183 -16.88 -13.69 -14.94
C GLY A 183 -17.83 -14.79 -14.45
N ASN A 184 -18.98 -14.45 -13.85
CA ASN A 184 -19.95 -15.41 -13.34
C ASN A 184 -21.37 -14.90 -13.56
N SER A 185 -22.08 -15.55 -14.48
CA SER A 185 -23.43 -15.17 -14.87
C SER A 185 -24.45 -15.22 -13.74
N ARG A 186 -24.22 -16.00 -12.67
CA ARG A 186 -25.13 -16.10 -11.51
C ARG A 186 -25.13 -14.83 -10.64
N LEU A 187 -24.19 -13.91 -10.85
CA LEU A 187 -24.11 -12.63 -10.14
C LEU A 187 -24.97 -11.52 -10.77
N TRP A 188 -25.74 -11.84 -11.82
CA TRP A 188 -26.68 -10.91 -12.44
C TRP A 188 -27.67 -10.23 -11.47
N PRO A 189 -28.12 -10.83 -10.34
CA PRO A 189 -29.03 -10.16 -9.43
C PRO A 189 -28.44 -8.89 -8.80
N ALA A 190 -27.12 -8.81 -8.64
CA ALA A 190 -26.48 -7.60 -8.13
C ALA A 190 -26.62 -6.42 -9.09
N ILE A 191 -26.51 -6.68 -10.40
CA ILE A 191 -26.74 -5.67 -11.44
C ILE A 191 -28.21 -5.23 -11.37
N TRP A 192 -29.14 -6.17 -11.19
CA TRP A 192 -30.55 -5.82 -11.06
C TRP A 192 -30.82 -4.94 -9.84
N GLU A 193 -30.37 -5.36 -8.65
CA GLU A 193 -30.56 -4.64 -7.40
C GLU A 193 -29.98 -3.22 -7.43
N ALA A 194 -28.84 -3.03 -8.09
CA ALA A 194 -28.21 -1.72 -8.24
C ALA A 194 -28.95 -0.76 -9.19
N ASN A 195 -29.79 -1.29 -10.09
CA ASN A 195 -30.45 -0.53 -11.15
C ASN A 195 -31.98 -0.48 -11.03
N LYS A 196 -32.62 -1.33 -10.21
CA LYS A 196 -34.09 -1.41 -10.08
C LYS A 196 -34.77 -0.13 -9.62
N THR A 197 -34.06 0.69 -8.85
CA THR A 197 -34.56 1.96 -8.34
C THR A 197 -34.10 3.16 -9.17
N LYS A 198 -33.12 2.98 -10.05
CA LYS A 198 -32.50 4.07 -10.81
C LYS A 198 -33.14 4.20 -12.19
N VAL A 199 -33.20 5.44 -12.67
CA VAL A 199 -33.42 5.71 -14.10
C VAL A 199 -32.10 5.42 -14.79
N ALA A 200 -32.09 4.51 -15.77
CA ALA A 200 -30.92 4.23 -16.57
C ALA A 200 -30.70 5.40 -17.54
N ASP A 201 -29.50 5.97 -17.52
CA ASP A 201 -29.12 6.98 -18.49
C ASP A 201 -29.06 6.35 -19.88
N MET A 202 -29.68 6.97 -20.87
CA MET A 202 -29.63 6.48 -22.25
C MET A 202 -28.52 7.19 -23.02
N LYS A 203 -27.50 6.44 -23.43
CA LYS A 203 -26.42 6.98 -24.29
C LYS A 203 -26.80 7.02 -25.77
N MET A 204 -27.86 6.33 -26.17
CA MET A 204 -28.39 6.36 -27.52
C MET A 204 -29.90 6.63 -27.50
N PRO A 205 -30.44 7.37 -28.48
CA PRO A 205 -31.87 7.53 -28.61
C PRO A 205 -32.54 6.16 -28.72
N PRO A 206 -33.60 5.88 -27.94
CA PRO A 206 -34.25 4.60 -28.00
C PRO A 206 -34.83 4.38 -29.40
N ALA A 207 -34.69 3.16 -29.93
CA ALA A 207 -35.33 2.76 -31.19
C ALA A 207 -36.87 2.92 -31.15
N ASN A 208 -37.46 3.01 -29.94
CA ASN A 208 -38.88 3.22 -29.71
C ASN A 208 -39.09 4.27 -28.60
N LYS A 209 -39.89 5.33 -28.85
CA LYS A 209 -40.24 6.35 -27.83
C LYS A 209 -40.92 5.79 -26.57
N ARG A 210 -41.48 4.58 -26.62
CA ARG A 210 -42.10 3.89 -25.47
C ARG A 210 -41.11 3.09 -24.60
N THR A 211 -39.80 3.16 -24.90
CA THR A 211 -38.80 2.42 -24.12
C THR A 211 -38.71 3.02 -22.71
N PRO A 212 -38.94 2.22 -21.64
CA PRO A 212 -38.82 2.72 -20.29
C PRO A 212 -37.36 2.98 -19.93
N ASN A 213 -37.07 4.17 -19.40
CA ASN A 213 -35.74 4.51 -18.91
C ASN A 213 -35.42 3.81 -17.58
N LYS A 214 -36.44 3.35 -16.86
CA LYS A 214 -36.27 2.58 -15.61
C LYS A 214 -36.30 1.09 -15.90
N VAL A 215 -35.27 0.37 -15.44
CA VAL A 215 -35.29 -1.09 -15.42
C VAL A 215 -36.29 -1.49 -14.32
N THR A 216 -37.48 -1.94 -14.69
CA THR A 216 -38.53 -2.38 -13.75
C THR A 216 -38.66 -3.89 -13.70
N ASN A 217 -38.19 -4.57 -14.76
CA ASN A 217 -38.18 -6.00 -14.88
C ASN A 217 -36.74 -6.45 -15.18
N PRO A 218 -36.17 -7.39 -14.40
CA PRO A 218 -34.81 -7.88 -14.63
C PRO A 218 -34.60 -8.54 -16.00
N ASN A 219 -35.68 -9.01 -16.65
CA ASN A 219 -35.61 -9.62 -17.97
C ASN A 219 -35.72 -8.60 -19.13
N LEU A 220 -35.98 -7.32 -18.84
CA LEU A 220 -36.17 -6.27 -19.84
C LEU A 220 -35.10 -5.20 -19.67
N ILE A 221 -34.04 -5.33 -20.46
CA ILE A 221 -33.03 -4.30 -20.66
C ILE A 221 -33.01 -3.92 -22.15
N TYR A 222 -32.71 -2.66 -22.44
CA TYR A 222 -32.77 -2.13 -23.80
C TYR A 222 -31.40 -1.60 -24.24
N PRO A 223 -31.06 -1.73 -25.54
CA PRO A 223 -29.81 -1.21 -26.07
C PRO A 223 -29.66 0.30 -25.81
N GLY A 224 -28.43 0.73 -25.53
CA GLY A 224 -28.11 2.12 -25.22
C GLY A 224 -28.36 2.51 -23.76
N GLN A 225 -28.98 1.66 -22.94
CA GLN A 225 -29.06 1.88 -21.49
C GLN A 225 -27.69 1.74 -20.85
N CYS A 226 -27.33 2.72 -20.02
CA CYS A 226 -26.17 2.69 -19.14
C CYS A 226 -26.56 1.95 -17.86
N LEU A 227 -26.10 0.71 -17.70
CA LEU A 227 -26.28 -0.05 -16.46
C LEU A 227 -25.14 0.22 -15.49
N ASN A 228 -25.52 0.51 -14.25
CA ASN A 228 -24.61 0.66 -13.15
C ASN A 228 -24.08 -0.72 -12.72
N ILE A 229 -22.81 -1.02 -12.98
CA ILE A 229 -22.20 -2.29 -12.55
C ILE A 229 -21.54 -2.08 -11.18
N PRO A 230 -22.12 -2.57 -10.07
CA PRO A 230 -21.49 -2.44 -8.76
C PRO A 230 -20.22 -3.30 -8.69
N ASN A 231 -19.14 -2.77 -8.12
CA ASN A 231 -17.98 -3.58 -7.77
C ASN A 231 -18.31 -4.42 -6.55
N LEU A 232 -18.40 -5.75 -6.72
CA LEU A 232 -18.73 -6.70 -5.66
C LEU A 232 -17.46 -7.25 -5.02
N THR A 233 -17.45 -7.28 -3.69
CA THR A 233 -16.44 -8.00 -2.92
C THR A 233 -16.61 -9.51 -3.03
N ASP A 234 -15.56 -10.29 -2.77
CA ASP A 234 -15.67 -11.76 -2.84
C ASP A 234 -16.65 -12.33 -1.81
N ALA A 235 -16.78 -11.68 -0.65
CA ALA A 235 -17.79 -12.01 0.35
C ALA A 235 -19.21 -11.77 -0.18
N GLN A 236 -19.45 -10.62 -0.82
CA GLN A 236 -20.74 -10.31 -1.46
C GLN A 236 -21.05 -11.28 -2.60
N LYS A 237 -20.07 -11.63 -3.43
CA LYS A 237 -20.25 -12.64 -4.48
C LYS A 237 -20.71 -13.97 -3.89
N LYS A 238 -20.06 -14.46 -2.82
CA LYS A 238 -20.44 -15.70 -2.13
C LYS A 238 -21.85 -15.63 -1.55
N ASP A 239 -22.20 -14.53 -0.90
CA ASP A 239 -23.56 -14.30 -0.37
C ASP A 239 -24.61 -14.36 -1.48
N ILE A 240 -24.40 -13.65 -2.59
CA ILE A 240 -25.31 -13.65 -3.76
C ILE A 240 -25.44 -15.06 -4.36
N LEU A 241 -24.33 -15.79 -4.45
CA LEU A 241 -24.31 -17.16 -5.00
C LEU A 241 -25.02 -18.17 -4.09
N SER A 242 -24.97 -17.96 -2.77
CA SER A 242 -25.66 -18.79 -1.77
C SER A 242 -27.17 -18.58 -1.79
N LYS A 243 -27.62 -17.36 -2.13
CA LYS A 243 -29.05 -17.03 -2.21
C LYS A 243 -29.70 -17.72 -3.41
N LYS A 244 -30.76 -18.48 -3.13
CA LYS A 244 -31.56 -19.14 -4.17
C LYS A 244 -32.47 -18.12 -4.85
N TRP A 245 -31.99 -17.50 -5.93
CA TRP A 245 -32.77 -16.54 -6.70
C TRP A 245 -33.86 -17.27 -7.50
N ASN A 246 -35.14 -16.99 -7.21
CA ASN A 246 -36.26 -17.67 -7.84
C ASN A 246 -36.53 -17.10 -9.25
N THR A 247 -35.69 -17.48 -10.22
CA THR A 247 -35.83 -17.17 -11.65
C THR A 247 -37.16 -17.66 -12.25
N GLY A 248 -37.85 -18.60 -11.58
CA GLY A 248 -39.13 -19.16 -11.99
C GLY A 248 -40.36 -18.31 -11.67
N LYS A 249 -40.27 -17.30 -10.80
CA LYS A 249 -41.44 -16.46 -10.44
C LYS A 249 -41.87 -15.54 -11.60
N TRP A 250 -40.93 -15.15 -12.45
CA TRP A 250 -41.16 -14.27 -13.60
C TRP A 250 -41.52 -15.02 -14.89
N ARG A 251 -41.35 -16.35 -14.93
CA ARG A 251 -41.75 -17.21 -16.06
C ARG A 251 -43.26 -17.50 -16.13
N ARG A 252 -44.05 -17.12 -15.12
CA ARG A 252 -45.48 -17.52 -14.96
C ARG A 252 -46.49 -16.36 -15.02
N LYS A 253 -46.31 -15.40 -15.94
CA LYS A 253 -47.36 -14.42 -16.28
C LYS A 253 -47.70 -14.36 -17.77
N THR A 254 -47.38 -15.42 -18.50
CA THR A 254 -47.75 -15.62 -19.91
C THR A 254 -48.23 -17.06 -20.12
N THR A 255 -49.12 -17.57 -19.27
CA THR A 255 -50.00 -18.67 -19.67
C THR A 255 -51.32 -18.06 -20.12
N MET A 256 -51.61 -18.25 -21.40
CA MET A 256 -52.83 -17.80 -22.08
C MET A 256 -54.07 -18.11 -21.25
N LYS A 257 -54.95 -17.12 -21.13
CA LYS A 257 -56.34 -17.33 -20.72
C LYS A 257 -57.04 -18.09 -21.86
N LYS A 258 -56.84 -19.40 -21.92
CA LYS A 258 -57.63 -20.30 -22.78
C LYS A 258 -58.98 -20.45 -22.09
N THR A 259 -59.95 -19.63 -22.46
CA THR A 259 -61.35 -19.84 -22.14
C THR A 259 -61.81 -21.09 -22.90
N THR A 260 -61.84 -22.21 -22.20
CA THR A 260 -62.65 -23.39 -22.55
C THR A 260 -64.07 -23.10 -22.12
N GLU A 261 -64.96 -22.85 -23.09
CA GLU A 261 -66.39 -23.06 -22.92
C GLU A 261 -66.75 -24.38 -23.61
N THR A 262 -67.06 -25.37 -22.77
CA THR A 262 -67.70 -26.63 -23.12
C THR A 262 -69.21 -26.41 -23.20
N GLY A 263 -69.82 -26.81 -24.32
CA GLY A 263 -71.27 -26.90 -24.48
C GLY A 263 -71.60 -27.86 -25.63
N THR A 264 -72.00 -29.07 -25.27
CA THR A 264 -72.26 -30.22 -26.14
C THR A 264 -73.64 -30.17 -26.80
N THR A 265 -73.68 -30.71 -28.03
CA THR A 265 -74.77 -31.45 -28.73
C THR A 265 -76.06 -30.73 -29.14
N LYS A 266 -76.30 -30.69 -30.47
CA LYS A 266 -77.36 -31.40 -31.25
C LYS A 266 -77.42 -30.83 -32.69
N THR A 267 -77.10 -31.63 -33.72
CA THR A 267 -78.03 -32.17 -34.78
C THR A 267 -78.76 -31.05 -35.56
N ASP A 268 -78.80 -30.95 -36.90
CA ASP A 268 -78.93 -31.95 -37.96
C ASP A 268 -78.51 -31.43 -39.36
N GLU A 269 -78.13 -32.39 -40.20
CA GLU A 269 -78.29 -32.59 -41.65
C GLU A 269 -78.29 -31.44 -42.71
N LYS A 270 -77.42 -31.69 -43.72
CA LYS A 270 -77.59 -31.60 -45.20
C LYS A 270 -78.29 -30.38 -45.82
N LYS A 271 -77.67 -29.80 -46.85
CA LYS A 271 -77.80 -30.25 -48.26
C LYS A 271 -76.95 -29.40 -49.21
N ASP A 272 -76.56 -30.05 -50.29
CA ASP A 272 -75.80 -29.61 -51.46
C ASP A 272 -76.16 -28.23 -52.02
N THR A 273 -75.20 -27.55 -52.64
CA THR A 273 -75.19 -27.46 -54.11
C THR A 273 -73.90 -26.86 -54.68
N LYS A 274 -73.56 -27.46 -55.81
CA LYS A 274 -72.44 -27.29 -56.73
C LYS A 274 -72.68 -26.08 -57.64
N SER A 275 -71.65 -25.27 -57.89
CA SER A 275 -71.56 -24.38 -59.06
C SER A 275 -70.08 -24.29 -59.44
N THR A 276 -69.56 -25.24 -60.23
CA THR A 276 -69.35 -25.20 -61.69
C THR A 276 -68.58 -23.98 -62.19
N ASP A 277 -67.29 -24.21 -62.44
CA ASP A 277 -66.52 -23.62 -63.53
C ASP A 277 -67.33 -23.53 -64.84
N LYS A 278 -67.18 -22.42 -65.57
CA LYS A 278 -66.39 -22.39 -66.82
C LYS A 278 -66.54 -21.07 -67.58
N LYS A 279 -65.40 -20.70 -68.17
CA LYS A 279 -65.15 -19.89 -69.38
C LYS A 279 -65.19 -18.38 -69.25
#